data_AF-A0AAN7L7Q8-F1
#
_entry.id   AF-A0AAN7L7Q8-F1
#
_cell.length_a   1.000
_cell.length_b   1.000
_cell.length_c   1.000
_cell.angle_alpha   90.00
_cell.angle_beta   90.00
_cell.angle_gamma   90.00
#
_symmetry.space_group_name_H-M   'P 1'
#
loop_
_entity.id
_entity.type
_entity.pdbx_description
1 polymer ?
#
loop_
_entity_poly.entity_id
_entity_poly.type
_entity_poly.pdbx_seq_one_letter_code
_entity_poly.pdbx_strand_id
1 'polypeptide(L)'
;MFRWKAIQEHSSSLLVQEGLFRRAVDLLKAPPLDSEETHTECNRRDVMALARGGYAEALCIQQNRKAEGEKLKSWSESAWRNRRLSLSEALDWQGPSHLPIIDPRTSRVL
;
A
#
# COMPACT_ATOMS: atom_id res chain seq x y z
N MET A 1 8.38 2.72 -9.14
CA MET A 1 7.81 1.35 -9.16
C MET A 1 6.76 1.12 -10.26
N PHE A 2 5.73 1.96 -10.41
CA PHE A 2 4.55 1.65 -11.27
C PHE A 2 4.68 1.97 -12.78
N ARG A 3 5.73 2.70 -13.19
CA ARG A 3 5.90 3.17 -14.58
C ARG A 3 6.01 2.03 -15.60
N TRP A 4 6.76 0.98 -15.28
CA TRP A 4 7.00 -0.12 -16.22
C TRP A 4 5.70 -0.85 -16.60
N LYS A 5 4.89 -1.18 -15.59
CA LYS A 5 3.59 -1.81 -15.79
C LYS A 5 2.61 -0.88 -16.53
N ALA A 6 2.65 0.42 -16.23
CA ALA A 6 1.85 1.41 -16.94
C ALA A 6 2.20 1.48 -18.45
N ILE A 7 3.49 1.41 -18.79
CA ILE A 7 3.94 1.34 -20.18
C ILE A 7 3.44 0.05 -20.86
N GLN A 8 3.59 -1.09 -20.18
CA GLN A 8 3.16 -2.39 -20.69
C GLN A 8 1.64 -2.47 -20.92
N GLU A 9 0.85 -1.87 -20.03
CA GLU A 9 -0.62 -1.86 -20.10
C GLU A 9 -1.18 -0.65 -20.88
N HIS A 10 -0.32 0.17 -21.49
CA HIS A 10 -0.70 1.43 -22.15
C HIS A 10 -1.63 2.32 -21.29
N SER A 11 -1.35 2.35 -19.99
CA SER A 11 -2.17 3.00 -18.98
C SER A 11 -1.36 4.08 -18.23
N SER A 12 -2.03 4.82 -17.33
CA SER A 12 -1.34 5.79 -16.48
C SER A 12 -0.77 5.11 -15.23
N SER A 13 0.39 5.57 -14.78
CA SER A 13 1.01 5.02 -13.56
C SER A 13 0.15 5.23 -12.32
N LEU A 14 -0.64 6.31 -12.29
CA LEU A 14 -1.58 6.60 -11.21
C LEU A 14 -2.72 5.58 -11.16
N LEU A 15 -3.33 5.26 -12.31
CA LEU A 15 -4.41 4.26 -12.38
C LEU A 15 -3.90 2.85 -12.03
N VAL A 16 -2.70 2.49 -12.50
CA VAL A 16 -2.07 1.21 -12.14
C VAL A 16 -1.80 1.15 -10.64
N GLN A 17 -1.24 2.21 -10.06
CA GLN A 17 -0.98 2.30 -8.62
C GLN A 17 -2.28 2.17 -7.80
N GLU A 18 -3.30 2.97 -8.15
CA GLU A 18 -4.60 2.93 -7.48
C GLU A 18 -5.23 1.54 -7.55
N GLY A 19 -5.24 0.94 -8.76
CA GLY A 19 -5.81 -0.38 -8.98
C GLY A 19 -5.10 -1.50 -8.19
N LEU A 20 -3.77 -1.43 -8.09
CA LEU A 20 -2.98 -2.36 -7.29
C LEU A 20 -3.28 -2.25 -5.80
N PHE A 21 -3.34 -1.03 -5.25
CA PHE A 21 -3.64 -0.83 -3.84
C PHE A 21 -5.09 -1.20 -3.50
N ARG A 22 -6.06 -0.84 -4.35
CA ARG A 22 -7.45 -1.30 -4.18
C ARG A 22 -7.51 -2.83 -4.14
N ARG A 23 -6.84 -3.50 -5.07
CA ARG A 23 -6.77 -4.96 -5.11
C ARG A 23 -6.09 -5.55 -3.87
N ALA A 24 -5.04 -4.92 -3.36
CA ALA A 24 -4.37 -5.35 -2.14
C ALA A 24 -5.30 -5.26 -0.92
N VAL A 25 -6.03 -4.17 -0.78
CA VAL A 25 -7.04 -3.98 0.29
C VAL A 25 -8.11 -5.07 0.22
N ASP A 26 -8.61 -5.40 -0.97
CA ASP A 26 -9.58 -6.47 -1.18
C ASP A 26 -9.03 -7.85 -0.76
N LEU A 27 -7.80 -8.17 -1.18
CA LEU A 27 -7.14 -9.44 -0.87
C LEU A 27 -6.85 -9.60 0.62
N LEU A 28 -6.48 -8.51 1.29
CA LEU A 28 -6.26 -8.48 2.74
C LEU A 28 -7.56 -8.59 3.54
N LYS A 29 -8.72 -8.49 2.87
CA LYS A 29 -10.05 -8.41 3.50
C LYS A 29 -10.07 -7.33 4.56
N ALA A 30 -9.58 -6.14 4.19
CA ALA A 30 -9.43 -5.05 5.16
C ALA A 30 -10.81 -4.61 5.67
N PRO A 31 -11.03 -4.57 6.99
CA PRO A 31 -12.35 -4.31 7.55
C PRO A 31 -12.71 -2.82 7.41
N PRO A 32 -14.00 -2.44 7.33
CA PRO A 32 -14.40 -1.03 7.18
C PRO A 32 -13.70 -0.10 8.18
N LEU A 33 -13.47 1.17 7.81
CA LEU A 33 -12.71 2.11 8.66
C LEU A 33 -13.33 2.31 10.05
N ASP A 34 -14.65 2.19 10.14
CA ASP A 34 -15.43 2.38 11.37
C ASP A 34 -15.65 1.07 12.15
N SER A 35 -15.05 -0.05 11.74
CA SER A 35 -15.19 -1.31 12.48
C SER A 35 -14.28 -1.34 13.70
N GLU A 36 -14.84 -1.62 14.87
CA GLU A 36 -14.09 -1.94 16.08
C GLU A 36 -13.13 -3.12 15.80
N GLU A 37 -11.86 -2.92 16.13
CA GLU A 37 -10.74 -3.75 15.68
C GLU A 37 -10.84 -5.20 16.19
N THR A 38 -11.30 -6.13 15.36
CA THR A 38 -11.06 -7.55 15.58
C THR A 38 -9.55 -7.80 15.59
N HIS A 39 -9.02 -8.25 16.73
CA HIS A 39 -7.62 -8.61 17.02
C HIS A 39 -6.85 -9.18 15.81
N THR A 40 -6.38 -8.32 14.90
CA THR A 40 -5.48 -8.73 13.83
C THR A 40 -4.07 -8.76 14.37
N GLU A 41 -3.38 -9.87 14.15
CA GLU A 41 -1.95 -10.01 14.39
C GLU A 41 -1.20 -8.76 13.91
N CYS A 42 -0.25 -8.27 14.71
CA CYS A 42 0.46 -7.00 14.46
C CYS A 42 1.00 -6.91 13.03
N ASN A 43 1.54 -8.02 12.51
CA ASN A 43 2.08 -8.11 11.16
C ASN A 43 1.02 -7.86 10.07
N ARG A 44 -0.21 -8.39 10.26
CA ARG A 44 -1.30 -8.19 9.31
C ARG A 44 -1.79 -6.75 9.32
N ARG A 45 -1.78 -6.11 10.49
CA ARG A 45 -2.16 -4.70 10.66
C ARG A 45 -1.18 -3.77 9.94
N ASP A 46 0.12 -4.00 10.06
CA ASP A 46 1.14 -3.19 9.36
C ASP A 46 1.04 -3.33 7.84
N VAL A 47 0.81 -4.56 7.33
CA VAL A 47 0.59 -4.79 5.89
C VAL A 47 -0.68 -4.10 5.39
N MET A 48 -1.76 -4.09 6.20
CA MET A 48 -2.98 -3.33 5.87
C MET A 48 -2.75 -1.82 5.90
N ALA A 49 -1.96 -1.32 6.85
CA ALA A 49 -1.59 0.10 6.91
C ALA A 49 -0.80 0.51 5.67
N LEU A 50 0.12 -0.32 5.16
CA LEU A 50 0.83 -0.07 3.89
C LEU A 50 -0.13 -0.02 2.71
N ALA A 51 -1.02 -1.01 2.59
CA ALA A 51 -1.96 -1.06 1.48
C ALA A 51 -2.92 0.15 1.47
N ARG A 52 -3.43 0.54 2.66
CA ARG A 52 -4.32 1.70 2.81
C ARG A 52 -3.61 3.04 2.68
N GLY A 53 -2.39 3.16 3.19
CA GLY A 53 -1.58 4.37 3.06
C GLY A 53 -1.23 4.64 1.60
N GLY A 54 -0.77 3.62 0.86
CA GLY A 54 -0.50 3.75 -0.58
C GLY A 54 -1.77 4.01 -1.41
N TYR A 55 -2.92 3.44 -1.00
CA TYR A 55 -4.21 3.78 -1.61
C TYR A 55 -4.57 5.24 -1.34
N ALA A 56 -4.42 5.71 -0.10
CA ALA A 56 -4.70 7.08 0.30
C ALA A 56 -3.90 8.10 -0.51
N GLU A 57 -2.61 7.85 -0.73
CA GLU A 57 -1.77 8.72 -1.57
C GLU A 57 -2.30 8.85 -3.00
N ALA A 58 -2.72 7.74 -3.60
CA ALA A 58 -3.31 7.74 -4.93
C ALA A 58 -4.62 8.56 -4.98
N LEU A 59 -5.44 8.48 -3.92
CA LEU A 59 -6.69 9.23 -3.81
C LEU A 59 -6.48 10.72 -3.52
N CYS A 60 -5.49 11.07 -2.69
CA CYS A 60 -5.22 12.46 -2.31
C CYS A 60 -4.77 13.32 -3.50
N ILE A 61 -4.22 12.70 -4.54
CA ILE A 61 -3.90 13.38 -5.81
C ILE A 61 -5.17 13.79 -6.56
N GLN A 62 -6.28 13.05 -6.37
CA GLN A 62 -7.55 13.29 -7.03
C GLN A 62 -8.40 14.27 -6.20
N GLN A 63 -8.60 15.50 -6.67
CA GLN A 63 -9.27 16.57 -5.90
C GLN A 63 -10.67 16.18 -5.40
N ASN A 64 -11.44 15.43 -6.20
CA ASN A 64 -12.78 14.96 -5.85
C ASN A 64 -12.80 13.91 -4.74
N ARG A 65 -11.68 13.20 -4.52
CA ARG A 65 -11.57 12.09 -3.56
C ARG A 65 -10.57 12.35 -2.44
N LYS A 66 -10.03 13.56 -2.37
CA LYS A 66 -9.06 13.94 -1.36
C LYS A 66 -9.56 13.70 0.07
N ALA A 67 -10.83 14.00 0.36
CA ALA A 67 -11.39 13.78 1.69
C ALA A 67 -11.42 12.28 2.10
N GLU A 68 -11.63 11.37 1.14
CA GLU A 68 -11.55 9.93 1.36
C GLU A 68 -10.09 9.51 1.61
N GLY A 69 -9.17 10.03 0.80
CA GLY A 69 -7.74 9.82 0.94
C GLY A 69 -7.22 10.25 2.32
N GLU A 70 -7.57 11.44 2.80
CA GLU A 70 -7.13 11.93 4.12
C GLU A 70 -7.64 11.04 5.27
N LYS A 71 -8.87 10.53 5.19
CA LYS A 71 -9.40 9.57 6.17
C LYS A 71 -8.59 8.28 6.17
N LEU A 72 -8.35 7.70 5.00
CA LEU A 72 -7.55 6.47 4.87
C LEU A 72 -6.12 6.68 5.37
N LYS A 73 -5.53 7.84 5.08
CA LYS A 73 -4.21 8.24 5.56
C LYS A 73 -4.18 8.28 7.10
N SER A 74 -5.09 9.00 7.73
CA SER A 74 -5.16 9.10 9.19
C SER A 74 -5.34 7.74 9.87
N TRP A 75 -6.17 6.86 9.28
CA TRP A 75 -6.34 5.50 9.76
C TRP A 75 -5.05 4.70 9.63
N SER A 76 -4.39 4.79 8.48
CA SER A 76 -3.16 4.04 8.21
C SER A 76 -2.01 4.45 9.13
N GLU A 77 -1.85 5.75 9.39
CA GLU A 77 -0.85 6.28 10.33
C GLU A 77 -1.13 5.81 11.76
N SER A 78 -2.41 5.79 12.17
CA SER A 78 -2.82 5.30 13.49
C SER A 78 -2.70 3.77 13.62
N ALA A 79 -2.87 3.05 12.51
CA ALA A 79 -2.79 1.60 12.47
C ALA A 79 -1.34 1.09 12.41
N TRP A 80 -0.41 1.91 11.92
CA TRP A 80 1.00 1.57 11.78
C TRP A 80 1.69 1.44 13.13
N ARG A 81 2.22 0.24 13.43
CA ARG A 81 2.87 -0.05 14.73
C ARG A 81 4.36 -0.30 14.62
N ASN A 82 4.94 -0.15 13.43
CA ASN A 82 6.38 -0.32 13.24
C ASN A 82 7.15 0.82 13.91
N ARG A 83 7.97 0.48 14.92
CA ARG A 83 8.77 1.45 15.68
C ARG A 83 10.06 1.87 14.98
N ARG A 84 10.48 1.16 13.94
CA ARG A 84 11.78 1.38 13.27
C ARG A 84 11.70 2.32 12.07
N LEU A 85 10.52 2.47 11.49
CA LEU A 85 10.32 3.17 10.22
C LEU A 85 8.94 3.78 10.22
N SER A 86 8.80 5.04 9.83
CA SER A 86 7.50 5.71 9.71
C SER A 86 6.72 5.21 8.50
N LEU A 87 5.40 5.35 8.51
CA LEU A 87 4.58 4.91 7.38
C LEU A 87 4.96 5.62 6.07
N SER A 88 5.22 6.93 6.12
CA SER A 88 5.67 7.70 4.95
C SER A 88 6.98 7.17 4.38
N GLU A 89 7.98 6.90 5.24
CA GLU A 89 9.25 6.31 4.80
C GLU A 89 9.06 4.91 4.17
N ALA A 90 8.05 4.16 4.62
CA ALA A 90 7.75 2.84 4.08
C ALA A 90 7.13 2.93 2.68
N LEU A 91 6.28 3.93 2.45
CA LEU A 91 5.60 4.18 1.17
C LEU A 91 6.55 4.82 0.15
N ASP A 92 7.42 5.71 0.62
CA ASP A 92 8.49 6.32 -0.16
C ASP A 92 9.67 5.36 -0.43
N TRP A 93 9.58 4.11 0.04
CA TRP A 93 10.62 3.12 -0.19
C TRP A 93 10.77 2.83 -1.68
N GLN A 94 11.79 3.44 -2.28
CA GLN A 94 12.11 3.24 -3.70
C GLN A 94 12.91 1.94 -3.94
N GLY A 95 13.35 1.26 -2.88
CA GLY A 95 14.18 0.07 -2.95
C GLY A 95 15.47 0.26 -3.76
N PRO A 96 16.34 -0.75 -3.81
CA PRO A 96 17.29 -0.82 -4.90
C PRO A 96 16.52 -0.92 -6.23
N SER A 97 16.97 -0.20 -7.26
CA SER A 97 16.37 -0.17 -8.61
C SER A 97 16.29 -1.54 -9.29
N HIS A 98 17.02 -2.53 -8.77
CA HIS A 98 16.90 -3.94 -9.07
C HIS A 98 16.01 -4.60 -8.00
N LEU A 99 14.80 -5.01 -8.39
CA LEU A 99 14.02 -5.90 -7.53
C LEU A 99 14.80 -7.21 -7.38
N PRO A 100 15.12 -7.66 -6.16
CA PRO A 100 15.75 -8.95 -5.97
C PRO A 100 14.83 -10.04 -6.53
N ILE A 101 15.34 -10.85 -7.46
CA ILE A 101 14.57 -11.98 -8.00
C ILE A 101 14.56 -13.03 -6.90
N ILE A 102 13.39 -13.26 -6.30
CA ILE A 102 13.23 -14.36 -5.35
C ILE A 102 13.02 -15.64 -6.15
N ASP A 103 13.97 -16.57 -6.05
CA ASP A 103 13.79 -17.90 -6.62
C ASP A 103 12.69 -18.63 -5.81
N PRO A 104 11.54 -18.95 -6.41
CA PRO A 104 10.43 -19.58 -5.69
C PRO A 104 10.77 -21.00 -5.20
N ARG A 105 11.80 -21.66 -5.75
CA ARG A 105 12.23 -22.99 -5.31
C ARG A 105 13.06 -22.94 -4.04
N THR A 106 13.83 -21.87 -3.86
CA THR A 106 14.81 -21.76 -2.77
C THR A 106 14.47 -20.67 -1.75
N SER A 107 13.47 -19.81 -2.05
CA SER A 107 13.11 -18.62 -1.26
C SER A 107 14.30 -17.69 -0.99
N ARG A 108 15.31 -17.72 -1.87
CA ARG A 108 16.51 -16.90 -1.80
C ARG A 108 16.47 -15.78 -2.83
N VAL A 109 17.12 -14.69 -2.49
CA VAL A 109 17.41 -13.58 -3.41
C VAL A 109 18.54 -13.99 -4.35
N LEU A 110 18.31 -13.87 -5.66
CA LEU A 110 19.34 -13.95 -6.71
C LEU A 110 20.04 -12.61 -6.90
#